data_AF-A0A945L1Q5-F1
#
_entry.id   AF-A0A945L1Q5-F1
#
_cell.length_a   1.000
_cell.length_b   1.000
_cell.length_c   1.000
_cell.angle_alpha   90.00
_cell.angle_beta   90.00
_cell.angle_gamma   90.00
#
_symmetry.space_group_name_H-M   'P 1'
#
loop_
_entity.id
_entity.type
_entity.pdbx_description
1 polymer ?
#
loop_
_entity_poly.entity_id
_entity_poly.type
_entity_poly.pdbx_seq_one_letter_code
_entity_poly.pdbx_strand_id
1 'polypeptide(L)' 'MKGLGQVFKAVASAMIGVGKKENLAKDFERTEKQGPWPYIVVGLVMTAVFIAVVVAAVKLAIAA' A
#
# COMPACT_ATOMS: atom_id res chain seq x y z
N MET A 1 26.18 3.48 3.78
CA MET A 1 24.89 3.48 4.50
C MET A 1 23.85 4.41 3.86
N LYS A 2 23.61 4.35 2.54
CA LYS A 2 22.72 5.29 1.81
C LYS A 2 21.38 4.69 1.36
N GLY A 3 21.17 3.37 1.51
CA GLY A 3 19.99 2.68 0.99
C GLY A 3 18.75 2.71 1.90
N LEU A 4 18.94 2.55 3.22
CA LEU A 4 17.83 2.43 4.17
C LEU A 4 17.00 3.73 4.30
N GLY A 5 17.66 4.89 4.28
CA GLY A 5 16.96 6.18 4.31
C GLY A 5 16.16 6.46 3.03
N GLN A 6 16.60 5.92 1.89
CA GLN A 6 15.88 6.03 0.61
C GLN A 6 14.63 5.16 0.58
N VAL A 7 14.71 3.95 1.15
CA VAL A 7 13.56 3.04 1.31
C VAL A 7 12.51 3.66 2.24
N PHE A 8 12.93 4.26 3.36
CA PHE A 8 12.02 4.92 4.29
C PHE A 8 11.31 6.13 3.67
N LYS A 9 12.04 6.95 2.91
CA LYS A 9 11.47 8.11 2.21
C LYS A 9 10.48 7.69 1.11
N ALA A 10 10.77 6.60 0.39
CA ALA A 10 9.87 6.05 -0.62
C ALA A 10 8.56 5.55 0.02
N VAL A 11 8.66 4.78 1.12
CA VAL A 11 7.49 4.28 1.86
C VAL A 11 6.67 5.44 2.46
N ALA A 12 7.32 6.43 3.08
CA ALA A 12 6.64 7.62 3.61
C ALA A 12 5.93 8.43 2.51
N SER A 13 6.55 8.59 1.34
CA SER A 13 5.94 9.31 0.21
C SER A 13 4.72 8.58 -0.38
N ALA A 14 4.73 7.24 -0.34
CA ALA A 14 3.60 6.42 -0.77
C ALA A 14 2.44 6.48 0.24
N MET A 15 2.73 6.60 1.54
CA MET A 15 1.72 6.78 2.59
C MET A 15 1.06 8.17 2.58
N ILE A 16 1.69 9.20 1.98
CA ILE A 16 1.14 10.56 1.86
C ILE A 16 -0.01 10.66 0.83
N GLY A 17 -0.26 9.59 0.04
CA GLY A 17 -1.50 9.51 -0.75
C GLY A 17 -1.51 10.39 -2.01
N VAL A 18 -0.42 10.39 -2.78
CA VAL A 18 -0.37 11.03 -4.11
C VAL A 18 -1.17 10.20 -5.13
N GLY A 19 -2.50 10.16 -4.96
CA GLY A 19 -3.42 9.62 -5.96
C GLY A 19 -3.67 10.66 -7.05
N LYS A 20 -3.03 10.53 -8.21
CA LYS A 20 -3.29 11.40 -9.36
C LYS A 20 -4.72 11.18 -9.87
N LYS A 21 -5.48 12.26 -10.07
CA LYS A 21 -6.88 12.21 -10.50
C LYS A 21 -7.07 11.48 -11.84
N GLU A 22 -6.11 11.55 -12.78
CA GLU A 22 -6.17 10.76 -14.01
C GLU A 22 -6.14 9.24 -13.78
N ASN A 23 -5.42 8.76 -12.76
CA ASN A 23 -5.37 7.33 -12.44
C ASN A 23 -6.73 6.88 -11.89
N LEU A 24 -7.33 7.70 -11.03
CA LEU A 24 -8.65 7.43 -10.47
C LEU A 24 -9.72 7.33 -11.56
N ALA A 25 -9.74 8.25 -12.54
CA ALA A 25 -10.67 8.22 -13.65
C ALA A 25 -10.52 6.95 -14.52
N LYS A 26 -9.27 6.54 -14.80
CA LYS A 26 -8.98 5.30 -15.53
C LYS A 26 -9.39 4.06 -14.74
N ASP A 27 -9.19 4.06 -13.43
CA ASP A 27 -9.56 2.94 -12.57
C ASP A 27 -11.08 2.75 -12.53
N PHE A 28 -11.85 3.85 -12.53
CA PHE A 28 -13.31 3.82 -12.65
C PHE A 28 -13.78 3.30 -14.02
N GLU A 29 -13.27 3.80 -15.15
CA GLU A 29 -13.62 3.27 -16.48
C GLU A 29 -13.31 1.77 -16.60
N ARG A 30 -12.20 1.32 -16.01
CA ARG A 30 -11.80 -0.09 -16.03
C ARG A 30 -12.70 -0.93 -15.13
N THR A 31 -13.13 -0.37 -14.00
CA THR A 31 -14.09 -0.99 -13.08
C THR A 31 -15.46 -1.15 -13.73
N GLU A 32 -15.92 -0.16 -14.50
CA GLU A 32 -17.19 -0.26 -15.25
C GLU A 32 -17.14 -1.36 -16.32
N LYS A 33 -15.98 -1.57 -16.96
CA LYS A 33 -15.82 -2.58 -18.02
C LYS A 33 -15.51 -3.98 -17.53
N GLN A 34 -14.77 -4.12 -16.42
CA GLN A 34 -14.20 -5.40 -15.96
C GLN A 34 -14.66 -5.80 -14.55
N GLY A 35 -15.47 -4.96 -13.90
CA GLY A 35 -15.94 -5.15 -12.54
C GLY A 35 -14.90 -4.73 -11.48
N PRO A 36 -15.34 -4.51 -10.22
CA PRO A 36 -14.48 -3.98 -9.15
C PRO A 36 -13.60 -5.06 -8.48
N TRP A 37 -13.81 -6.33 -8.81
CA TRP A 37 -13.17 -7.47 -8.15
C TRP A 37 -11.63 -7.39 -8.07
N PRO A 38 -10.89 -7.00 -9.13
CA PRO A 38 -9.44 -6.89 -9.05
C PRO A 38 -8.97 -5.89 -7.98
N TYR A 39 -9.67 -4.75 -7.83
CA TYR A 39 -9.33 -3.73 -6.85
C TYR A 39 -9.63 -4.18 -5.42
N ILE A 40 -10.74 -4.90 -5.22
CA ILE A 40 -11.11 -5.46 -3.92
C ILE A 40 -10.05 -6.47 -3.47
N VAL A 41 -9.65 -7.39 -4.35
CA VAL A 41 -8.63 -8.41 -4.04
C VAL A 41 -7.30 -7.74 -3.71
N VAL A 42 -6.85 -6.79 -4.54
CA VAL A 42 -5.59 -6.05 -4.28
C VAL A 42 -5.67 -5.28 -2.96
N GLY A 43 -6.80 -4.64 -2.67
CA GLY A 43 -7.03 -3.94 -1.41
C GLY A 43 -6.90 -4.86 -0.20
N LEU A 44 -7.55 -6.02 -0.23
CA LEU A 44 -7.48 -7.01 0.84
C LEU A 44 -6.06 -7.56 1.05
N VAL A 45 -5.33 -7.83 -0.04
CA VAL A 45 -3.93 -8.27 0.04
C VAL A 45 -3.06 -7.19 0.69
N MET A 46 -3.23 -5.93 0.31
CA MET A 46 -2.49 -4.81 0.92
C MET A 46 -2.83 -4.61 2.39
N THR A 47 -4.09 -4.77 2.78
CA THR A 47 -4.49 -4.75 4.20
C THR A 47 -3.81 -5.88 4.99
N ALA A 48 -3.78 -7.10 4.46
CA ALA A 48 -3.11 -8.22 5.13
C ALA A 48 -1.60 -7.98 5.31
N VAL A 49 -0.93 -7.45 4.28
CA VAL A 49 0.49 -7.06 4.34
C VAL A 49 0.71 -6.00 5.42
N PHE A 50 -0.13 -4.97 5.48
CA PHE A 50 -0.04 -3.94 6.50
C PHE A 50 -0.16 -4.52 7.92
N ILE A 51 -1.15 -5.39 8.16
CA ILE A 51 -1.33 -6.05 9.46
C ILE A 51 -0.08 -6.89 9.81
N ALA A 52 0.45 -7.66 8.86
CA ALA A 52 1.65 -8.48 9.08
C ALA A 52 2.86 -7.62 9.48
N VAL A 53 3.04 -6.46 8.85
CA VAL A 53 4.10 -5.50 9.19
C VAL A 53 3.91 -4.96 10.62
N VAL A 54 2.69 -4.57 10.99
CA VAL A 54 2.39 -4.09 12.35
C VAL A 54 2.68 -5.18 13.39
N VAL A 55 2.21 -6.40 13.15
CA VAL A 55 2.46 -7.54 14.06
C VAL A 55 3.95 -7.83 14.18
N ALA A 56 4.69 -7.82 13.07
CA ALA A 56 6.14 -8.03 13.08
C ALA A 56 6.86 -6.93 13.87
N ALA A 57 6.48 -5.66 13.69
CA ALA A 57 7.04 -4.54 14.42
C ALA A 57 6.80 -4.67 15.94
N VAL A 58 5.57 -5.01 16.35
CA VAL A 58 5.23 -5.23 17.77
C VAL A 58 6.04 -6.39 18.35
N LYS A 59 6.15 -7.52 17.63
CA LYS A 59 6.96 -8.65 18.07
C LYS A 59 8.44 -8.29 18.23
N LEU A 60 8.98 -7.53 17.29
CA LEU A 60 10.36 -7.02 17.36
C LEU A 60 10.54 -6.10 18.57
N ALA A 61 9.58 -5.22 18.84
CA ALA A 61 9.63 -4.28 19.95
C ALA A 61 9.52 -4.95 21.33
N ILE A 62 8.76 -6.05 21.44
CA ILE A 62 8.64 -6.83 22.69
C ILE A 62 9.83 -7.78 22.86
N ALA A 63 10.45 -8.25 21.77
CA ALA A 63 11.60 -9.14 21.80
C ALA A 63 12.95 -8.40 21.98
N ALA A 64 12.97 -7.08 21.79
CA ALA A 64 14.11 -6.19 22.02
C ALA A 64 14.12 -5.69 23.47
#